data_AF-A0A917DE89-F1
#
_entry.id   AF-A0A917DE89-F1
#
_cell.length_a   1.000
_cell.length_b   1.000
_cell.length_c   1.000
_cell.angle_alpha   90.00
_cell.angle_beta   90.00
_cell.angle_gamma   90.00
#
_symmetry.space_group_name_H-M   'P 1'
#
loop_
_entity.id
_entity.type
_entity.pdbx_description
1 polymer ?
#
loop_
_entity_poly.entity_id
_entity_poly.type
_entity_poly.pdbx_seq_one_letter_code
_entity_poly.pdbx_strand_id
1 'polypeptide(L)'
;MPGENGRDGAPGANGRDGIDGRDGERGPQGPAGKLPIVREWHDAVFYEGDVVTFDGRTFQALCDTGKAPTDADWICLADRGADGRDGSDGKSFVVRGTWLEINEYRALDVVTLNGASFAAKTDNPGPCPGGGWQLIASQGKRGDRGERGPVGERGERGAPGLPVVALTLEDTILTITNADGSTVTCDLYDALLQVTK
;
A
#
# COMPACT_ATOMS: atom_id res chain seq x y z
N MET A 1 -9.95 -1.04 126.49
CA MET A 1 -10.36 -0.11 125.40
C MET A 1 -10.97 -0.95 124.28
N PRO A 2 -12.01 -0.48 123.55
CA PRO A 2 -12.79 -1.31 122.62
C PRO A 2 -12.02 -1.70 121.35
N GLY A 3 -12.29 -2.89 120.83
CA GLY A 3 -11.63 -3.46 119.64
C GLY A 3 -12.00 -2.74 118.34
N GLU A 4 -11.01 -2.59 117.45
CA GLU A 4 -11.16 -1.90 116.17
C GLU A 4 -12.03 -2.71 115.20
N ASN A 5 -13.01 -2.04 114.60
CA ASN A 5 -13.83 -2.64 113.55
C ASN A 5 -12.96 -3.03 112.35
N GLY A 6 -13.16 -4.24 111.84
CA GLY A 6 -12.50 -4.74 110.63
C GLY A 6 -12.79 -3.83 109.44
N ARG A 7 -11.75 -3.54 108.64
CA ARG A 7 -11.85 -2.67 107.47
C ARG A 7 -12.76 -3.30 106.41
N ASP A 8 -13.64 -2.49 105.84
CA ASP A 8 -14.51 -2.91 104.73
C ASP A 8 -13.68 -3.41 103.54
N GLY A 9 -14.19 -4.45 102.87
CA GLY A 9 -13.55 -5.02 101.67
C GLY A 9 -13.49 -4.01 100.54
N ALA A 10 -12.38 -4.02 99.79
CA ALA A 10 -12.18 -3.10 98.68
C ALA A 10 -13.30 -3.25 97.62
N PRO A 11 -13.79 -2.14 97.02
CA PRO A 11 -14.78 -2.20 95.96
C PRO A 11 -14.33 -3.09 94.80
N GLY A 12 -15.27 -3.88 94.25
CA GLY A 12 -15.01 -4.72 93.08
C GLY A 12 -14.61 -3.88 91.86
N ALA A 13 -13.72 -4.42 91.03
CA ALA A 13 -13.27 -3.75 89.82
C ALA A 13 -14.43 -3.54 88.83
N ASN A 14 -14.46 -2.35 88.20
CA ASN A 14 -15.44 -2.02 87.16
C ASN A 14 -15.36 -3.03 86.00
N GLY A 15 -16.52 -3.37 85.43
CA GLY A 15 -16.61 -4.22 84.23
C GLY A 15 -15.88 -3.59 83.04
N ARG A 16 -15.37 -4.41 82.13
CA ARG A 16 -14.71 -3.92 80.91
C ARG A 16 -15.75 -3.34 79.95
N ASP A 17 -15.41 -2.20 79.35
CA ASP A 17 -16.24 -1.58 78.31
C ASP A 17 -16.40 -2.53 77.10
N GLY A 18 -17.58 -2.48 76.47
CA GLY A 18 -17.86 -3.27 75.27
C GLY A 18 -17.00 -2.82 74.09
N ILE A 19 -16.68 -3.76 73.19
CA ILE A 19 -15.96 -3.42 71.96
C ILE A 19 -16.87 -2.63 71.01
N ASP A 20 -16.36 -1.54 70.45
CA ASP A 20 -17.06 -0.80 69.40
C ASP A 20 -17.32 -1.70 68.18
N GLY A 21 -18.50 -1.55 67.57
CA GLY A 21 -18.85 -2.28 66.35
C GLY A 21 -17.90 -1.92 65.20
N ARG A 22 -17.65 -2.87 64.29
CA ARG A 22 -16.84 -2.59 63.10
C ARG A 22 -17.56 -1.61 62.18
N ASP A 23 -16.81 -0.65 61.64
CA ASP A 23 -17.29 0.25 60.59
C ASP A 23 -17.83 -0.55 59.39
N GLY A 24 -18.92 -0.07 58.81
CA GLY A 24 -19.51 -0.67 57.61
C GLY A 24 -18.56 -0.59 56.41
N GLU A 25 -18.64 -1.56 55.51
CA GLU A 25 -17.86 -1.53 54.27
C GLU A 25 -18.22 -0.31 53.41
N ARG A 26 -17.19 0.30 52.79
CA ARG A 26 -17.39 1.39 51.84
C ARG A 26 -18.28 0.89 50.70
N GLY A 27 -19.31 1.68 50.36
CA GLY A 27 -20.18 1.38 49.23
C GLY A 27 -19.40 1.21 47.90
N PRO A 28 -20.00 0.52 46.91
CA PRO A 28 -19.36 0.31 45.62
C PRO A 28 -19.05 1.65 44.94
N GLN A 29 -17.97 1.68 44.15
CA GLN A 29 -17.65 2.84 43.32
C GLN A 29 -18.80 3.08 42.33
N GLY A 30 -19.24 4.34 42.20
CA GLY A 30 -20.26 4.72 41.22
C GLY A 30 -19.79 4.46 39.77
N PRO A 31 -20.72 4.32 38.82
CA PRO A 31 -20.37 4.14 37.41
C PRO A 31 -19.58 5.33 36.87
N ALA A 32 -18.70 5.09 35.89
CA ALA A 32 -17.99 6.17 35.20
C ALA A 32 -18.98 7.10 34.49
N GLY A 33 -18.83 8.42 34.69
CA GLY A 33 -19.61 9.42 33.95
C GLY A 33 -19.27 9.35 32.46
N LYS A 34 -20.29 9.32 31.61
CA LYS A 34 -20.13 9.44 30.15
C LYS A 34 -20.42 10.87 29.74
N LEU A 35 -19.61 11.41 28.84
CA LEU A 35 -19.95 12.68 28.20
C LEU A 35 -21.23 12.50 27.37
N PRO A 36 -22.10 13.51 27.32
CA PRO A 36 -23.27 13.48 26.46
C PRO A 36 -22.86 13.41 24.98
N ILE A 37 -23.78 12.91 24.14
CA ILE A 37 -23.54 12.82 22.70
C ILE A 37 -23.50 14.23 22.13
N VAL A 38 -22.40 14.56 21.45
CA VAL A 38 -22.23 15.83 20.77
C VAL A 38 -23.14 15.89 19.53
N ARG A 39 -23.87 16.99 19.36
CA ARG A 39 -24.78 17.22 18.23
C ARG A 39 -24.41 18.48 17.46
N GLU A 40 -24.87 18.62 16.23
CA GLU A 40 -24.74 19.90 15.52
C GLU A 40 -25.72 20.93 16.08
N TRP A 41 -25.25 22.16 16.30
CA TRP A 41 -26.12 23.25 16.72
C TRP A 41 -27.13 23.58 15.61
N HIS A 42 -28.36 23.85 16.02
CA HIS A 42 -29.46 24.30 15.17
C HIS A 42 -30.40 25.16 16.02
N ASP A 43 -31.28 25.92 15.38
CA ASP A 43 -32.23 26.80 16.08
C ASP A 43 -33.29 25.98 16.85
N ALA A 44 -32.98 25.71 18.13
CA ALA A 44 -33.77 24.89 19.06
C ALA A 44 -33.39 25.23 20.51
N VAL A 45 -34.18 24.73 21.47
CA VAL A 45 -33.85 24.83 22.90
C VAL A 45 -32.93 23.67 23.31
N PHE A 46 -31.85 24.01 23.99
CA PHE A 46 -30.89 23.09 24.61
C PHE A 46 -30.97 23.22 26.12
N TYR A 47 -30.72 22.12 26.82
CA TYR A 47 -30.75 22.06 28.29
C TYR A 47 -29.35 22.15 28.87
N GLU A 48 -29.25 22.52 30.15
CA GLU A 48 -27.99 22.50 30.88
C GLU A 48 -27.24 21.17 30.69
N GLY A 49 -25.98 21.26 30.27
CA GLY A 49 -25.12 20.11 30.04
C GLY A 49 -25.13 19.56 28.61
N ASP A 50 -26.06 19.97 27.74
CA ASP A 50 -26.06 19.59 26.32
C ASP A 50 -24.77 20.07 25.64
N VAL A 51 -24.23 19.23 24.73
CA VAL A 51 -22.98 19.53 24.01
C VAL A 51 -23.25 19.62 22.52
N VAL A 52 -22.82 20.73 21.92
CA VAL A 52 -23.02 21.01 20.49
C VAL A 52 -21.73 21.41 19.79
N THR A 53 -21.67 21.16 18.48
CA THR A 53 -20.69 21.75 17.57
C THR A 53 -21.27 22.97 16.87
N PHE A 54 -20.53 24.07 16.84
CA PHE A 54 -20.88 25.31 16.14
C PHE A 54 -19.61 26.03 15.67
N ASP A 55 -19.55 26.47 14.41
CA ASP A 55 -18.40 27.20 13.83
C ASP A 55 -17.04 26.49 14.00
N GLY A 56 -17.02 25.16 13.86
CA GLY A 56 -15.81 24.34 14.04
C GLY A 56 -15.34 24.18 15.49
N ARG A 57 -16.10 24.68 16.46
CA ARG A 57 -15.85 24.59 17.90
C ARG A 57 -16.86 23.67 18.58
N THR A 58 -16.55 23.23 19.80
CA THR A 58 -17.44 22.43 20.65
C THR A 58 -17.80 23.20 21.92
N PHE A 59 -19.10 23.28 22.22
CA PHE A 59 -19.64 24.03 23.37
C PHE A 59 -20.53 23.15 24.24
N GLN A 60 -20.59 23.47 25.54
CA GLN A 60 -21.56 22.90 26.47
C GLN A 60 -22.47 24.00 27.03
N ALA A 61 -23.77 23.75 27.08
CA ALA A 61 -24.74 24.66 27.67
C ALA A 61 -24.56 24.71 29.21
N LEU A 62 -24.50 25.91 29.78
CA LEU A 62 -24.43 26.17 31.22
C LEU A 62 -25.81 26.32 31.86
N CYS A 63 -26.84 26.55 31.05
CA CYS A 63 -28.24 26.65 31.44
C CYS A 63 -29.14 26.34 30.25
N ASP A 64 -30.45 26.21 30.51
CA ASP A 64 -31.43 26.07 29.45
C ASP A 64 -31.43 27.31 28.54
N THR A 65 -31.17 27.13 27.25
CA THR A 65 -31.03 28.23 26.31
C THR A 65 -31.42 27.85 24.89
N GLY A 66 -32.02 28.79 24.16
CA GLY A 66 -32.20 28.72 22.71
C GLY A 66 -31.23 29.63 21.95
N LYS A 67 -30.28 30.25 22.64
CA LYS A 67 -29.33 31.18 22.02
C LYS A 67 -28.21 30.44 21.31
N ALA A 68 -27.60 31.09 20.33
CA ALA A 68 -26.43 30.54 19.65
C ALA A 68 -25.22 30.41 20.61
N PRO A 69 -24.28 29.48 20.36
CA PRO A 69 -23.15 29.19 21.26
C PRO A 69 -22.05 30.27 21.32
N THR A 70 -22.39 31.51 20.99
CA THR A 70 -21.55 32.70 21.11
C THR A 70 -21.84 33.52 22.37
N ASP A 71 -22.92 33.19 23.09
CA ASP A 71 -23.38 33.88 24.29
C ASP A 71 -22.86 33.26 25.60
N ALA A 72 -23.03 33.98 26.71
CA ALA A 72 -22.60 33.57 28.06
C ALA A 72 -23.32 32.31 28.62
N ASP A 73 -24.38 31.85 27.94
CA ASP A 73 -25.10 30.62 28.29
C ASP A 73 -24.29 29.35 27.94
N TRP A 74 -23.13 29.50 27.27
CA TRP A 74 -22.31 28.40 26.76
C TRP A 74 -20.86 28.49 27.23
N ILE A 75 -20.23 27.34 27.48
CA ILE A 75 -18.78 27.22 27.68
C ILE A 75 -18.13 26.51 26.48
N CYS A 76 -17.04 27.08 25.96
CA CYS A 76 -16.24 26.44 24.93
C CYS A 76 -15.40 25.30 25.55
N LEU A 77 -15.65 24.06 25.12
CA LEU A 77 -14.89 22.89 25.52
C LEU A 77 -13.66 22.67 24.63
N ALA A 78 -13.79 22.98 23.34
CA ALA A 78 -12.72 22.88 22.37
C ALA A 78 -12.88 23.98 21.31
N ASP A 79 -11.82 24.75 21.10
CA ASP A 79 -11.78 25.74 20.01
C ASP A 79 -11.43 25.04 18.68
N ARG A 80 -11.75 25.72 17.58
CA ARG A 80 -11.35 25.28 16.25
C ARG A 80 -9.83 25.26 16.18
N GLY A 81 -9.27 24.25 15.53
CA GLY A 81 -7.86 24.27 15.20
C GLY A 81 -7.52 25.51 14.38
N ALA A 82 -6.27 25.96 14.43
CA ALA A 82 -5.80 26.88 13.41
C ALA A 82 -6.03 26.22 12.06
N ASP A 83 -6.71 26.92 11.15
CA ASP A 83 -6.70 26.51 9.76
C ASP A 83 -5.23 26.32 9.38
N GLY A 84 -4.86 25.14 8.83
CA GLY A 84 -3.61 25.05 8.08
C GLY A 84 -3.65 26.16 7.04
N ARG A 85 -2.52 26.68 6.56
CA ARG A 85 -2.56 27.63 5.43
C ARG A 85 -3.12 26.86 4.23
N ASP A 86 -4.44 26.82 4.10
CA ASP A 86 -5.24 26.49 2.94
C ASP A 86 -5.07 25.06 2.38
N GLY A 87 -4.60 24.09 3.18
CA GLY A 87 -4.19 22.77 2.64
C GLY A 87 -3.01 22.86 1.64
N SER A 88 -2.44 24.05 1.47
CA SER A 88 -1.32 24.37 0.59
C SER A 88 0.05 24.08 1.23
N ASP A 89 0.06 23.81 2.54
CA ASP A 89 1.22 23.27 3.27
C ASP A 89 1.46 21.77 2.97
N GLY A 90 0.58 21.12 2.20
CA GLY A 90 0.76 19.77 1.70
C GLY A 90 1.93 19.72 0.72
N LYS A 91 3.17 19.62 1.23
CA LYS A 91 4.35 19.42 0.40
C LYS A 91 4.20 18.09 -0.36
N SER A 92 4.04 18.18 -1.68
CA SER A 92 3.92 17.04 -2.59
C SER A 92 5.15 16.93 -3.48
N PHE A 93 5.41 15.75 -4.07
CA PHE A 93 6.46 15.64 -5.07
C PHE A 93 6.13 16.48 -6.31
N VAL A 94 7.09 17.30 -6.73
CA VAL A 94 6.96 18.13 -7.94
C VAL A 94 7.96 17.63 -8.97
N VAL A 95 7.49 17.07 -10.08
CA VAL A 95 8.39 16.56 -11.13
C VAL A 95 8.95 17.73 -11.95
N ARG A 96 10.27 17.91 -11.92
CA ARG A 96 11.01 18.98 -12.61
C ARG A 96 11.68 18.53 -13.91
N GLY A 97 11.63 17.24 -14.22
CA GLY A 97 12.26 16.67 -15.41
C GLY A 97 13.75 16.42 -15.22
N THR A 98 14.56 16.56 -16.27
CA THR A 98 16.01 16.30 -16.20
C THR A 98 16.71 17.31 -15.30
N TRP A 99 17.61 16.82 -14.44
CA TRP A 99 18.43 17.69 -13.61
C TRP A 99 19.36 18.56 -14.47
N LEU A 100 19.34 19.86 -14.21
CA LEU A 100 20.24 20.86 -14.77
C LEU A 100 20.85 21.69 -13.63
N GLU A 101 22.15 21.95 -13.72
CA GLU A 101 22.92 22.74 -12.72
C GLU A 101 22.44 24.19 -12.62
N ILE A 102 21.91 24.75 -13.71
CA ILE A 102 21.43 26.13 -13.78
C ILE A 102 20.11 26.38 -13.03
N ASN A 103 19.41 25.31 -12.64
CA ASN A 103 18.10 25.41 -12.02
C ASN A 103 18.21 25.39 -10.50
N GLU A 104 17.36 26.19 -9.85
CA GLU A 104 17.09 26.06 -8.42
C GLU A 104 16.02 24.99 -8.17
N TYR A 105 16.19 24.24 -7.08
CA TYR A 105 15.28 23.18 -6.67
C TYR A 105 14.85 23.37 -5.22
N ARG A 106 13.60 23.05 -4.94
CA ARG A 106 13.01 23.06 -3.59
C ARG A 106 12.85 21.65 -3.05
N ALA A 107 12.65 21.54 -1.74
CA ALA A 107 12.34 20.27 -1.09
C ALA A 107 11.16 19.59 -1.79
N LEU A 108 11.29 18.29 -2.05
CA LEU A 108 10.37 17.42 -2.81
C LEU A 108 10.32 17.66 -4.33
N ASP A 109 11.17 18.52 -4.90
CA ASP A 109 11.38 18.49 -6.35
C ASP A 109 11.99 17.15 -6.75
N VAL A 110 11.42 16.53 -7.79
CA VAL A 110 11.87 15.26 -8.35
C VAL A 110 12.52 15.50 -9.71
N VAL A 111 13.76 15.06 -9.86
CA VAL A 111 14.53 15.17 -11.10
C VAL A 111 14.94 13.80 -11.64
N THR A 112 15.21 13.73 -12.93
CA THR A 112 15.81 12.57 -13.58
C THR A 112 17.26 12.85 -13.92
N LEU A 113 18.15 11.90 -13.62
CA LEU A 113 19.57 11.97 -13.97
C LEU A 113 20.12 10.56 -14.18
N ASN A 114 20.81 10.32 -15.30
CA ASN A 114 21.45 9.04 -15.63
C ASN A 114 20.55 7.79 -15.50
N GLY A 115 19.28 7.90 -15.92
CA GLY A 115 18.32 6.79 -15.85
C GLY A 115 17.75 6.52 -14.45
N ALA A 116 17.99 7.43 -13.49
CA ALA A 116 17.43 7.37 -12.14
C ALA A 116 16.61 8.62 -11.83
N SER A 117 15.66 8.49 -10.91
CA SER A 117 14.86 9.59 -10.36
C SER A 117 15.26 9.89 -8.93
N PHE A 118 15.44 11.17 -8.62
CA PHE A 118 15.88 11.66 -7.31
C PHE A 118 14.93 12.73 -6.79
N ALA A 119 14.61 12.70 -5.50
CA ALA A 119 13.86 13.75 -4.81
C ALA A 119 14.79 14.63 -3.96
N ALA A 120 14.61 15.95 -4.01
CA ALA A 120 15.32 16.89 -3.15
C ALA A 120 14.84 16.76 -1.70
N LYS A 121 15.76 16.61 -0.74
CA LYS A 121 15.46 16.49 0.69
C LYS A 121 15.25 17.83 1.38
N THR A 122 15.79 18.90 0.79
CA THR A 122 15.77 20.28 1.30
C THR A 122 15.73 21.25 0.13
N ASP A 123 15.40 22.50 0.41
CA ASP A 123 15.60 23.59 -0.55
C ASP A 123 17.10 23.76 -0.84
N ASN A 124 17.44 24.07 -2.08
CA ASN A 124 18.81 24.19 -2.58
C ASN A 124 19.67 22.95 -2.23
N PRO A 125 19.30 21.75 -2.71
CA PRO A 125 19.93 20.48 -2.33
C PRO A 125 21.37 20.31 -2.87
N GLY A 126 21.88 21.26 -3.66
CA GLY A 126 23.18 21.19 -4.31
C GLY A 126 23.20 20.24 -5.54
N PRO A 127 24.40 19.82 -5.98
CA PRO A 127 24.56 18.97 -7.17
C PRO A 127 23.84 17.62 -7.05
N CYS A 128 23.23 17.17 -8.14
CA CYS A 128 22.63 15.84 -8.25
C CYS A 128 23.55 14.91 -9.08
N PRO A 129 23.78 13.65 -8.68
CA PRO A 129 23.41 13.08 -7.39
C PRO A 129 24.33 13.64 -6.28
N GLY A 130 23.81 13.74 -5.05
CA GLY A 130 24.55 14.28 -3.91
C GLY A 130 23.80 14.17 -2.60
N GLY A 131 24.42 14.62 -1.51
CA GLY A 131 23.88 14.48 -0.15
C GLY A 131 22.53 15.15 0.07
N GLY A 132 22.15 16.16 -0.73
CA GLY A 132 20.83 16.79 -0.67
C GLY A 132 19.72 16.07 -1.46
N TRP A 133 20.06 15.00 -2.18
CA TRP A 133 19.13 14.24 -3.02
C TRP A 133 18.89 12.83 -2.48
N GLN A 134 17.69 12.31 -2.68
CA GLN A 134 17.27 10.96 -2.30
C GLN A 134 16.95 10.16 -3.57
N LEU A 135 17.61 9.02 -3.78
CA LEU A 135 17.26 8.10 -4.87
C LEU A 135 15.85 7.51 -4.63
N ILE A 136 14.98 7.62 -5.63
CA ILE A 136 13.60 7.10 -5.59
C ILE A 136 13.46 5.87 -6.49
N ALA A 137 14.05 5.90 -7.68
CA ALA A 137 14.03 4.79 -8.61
C ALA A 137 15.26 4.81 -9.53
N SER A 138 15.71 3.65 -9.99
CA SER A 138 16.76 3.51 -11.00
C SER A 138 16.32 2.53 -12.08
N GLN A 139 16.84 2.71 -13.29
CA GLN A 139 16.60 1.79 -14.40
C GLN A 139 17.03 0.36 -14.02
N GLY A 140 16.11 -0.59 -14.16
CA GLY A 140 16.39 -2.01 -13.97
C GLY A 140 17.37 -2.55 -15.02
N LYS A 141 18.06 -3.65 -14.69
CA LYS A 141 18.89 -4.36 -15.68
C LYS A 141 18.00 -4.93 -16.78
N ARG A 142 18.50 -4.93 -18.02
CA ARG A 142 17.85 -5.65 -19.13
C ARG A 142 17.71 -7.12 -18.73
N GLY A 143 16.52 -7.70 -18.88
CA GLY A 143 16.30 -9.12 -18.64
C GLY A 143 17.15 -9.98 -19.57
N ASP A 144 17.52 -11.17 -19.12
CA ASP A 144 18.27 -12.12 -19.93
C ASP A 144 17.47 -12.51 -21.19
N ARG A 145 18.19 -12.76 -22.29
CA ARG A 145 17.55 -13.23 -23.53
C ARG A 145 16.89 -14.58 -23.24
N GLY A 146 15.60 -14.70 -23.54
CA GLY A 146 14.89 -15.98 -23.44
C GLY A 146 15.60 -17.09 -24.20
N GLU A 147 15.53 -18.31 -23.67
CA GLU A 147 16.15 -19.48 -24.29
C GLU A 147 15.64 -19.67 -25.73
N ARG A 148 16.53 -20.10 -26.63
CA ARG A 148 16.11 -20.46 -27.99
C ARG A 148 15.17 -21.66 -27.89
N GLY A 149 14.03 -21.61 -28.58
CA GLY A 149 13.15 -22.77 -28.69
C GLY A 149 13.87 -24.01 -29.26
N PRO A 150 13.36 -25.21 -29.01
CA PRO A 150 13.96 -26.44 -29.52
C PRO A 150 14.08 -26.41 -31.05
N VAL A 151 15.14 -27.04 -31.57
CA VAL A 151 15.28 -27.25 -33.01
C VAL A 151 14.11 -28.10 -33.49
N GLY A 152 13.43 -27.68 -34.55
CA GLY A 152 12.33 -28.45 -35.14
C GLY A 152 12.78 -29.85 -35.57
N GLU A 153 11.87 -30.82 -35.51
CA GLU A 153 12.16 -32.18 -35.94
C GLU A 153 12.58 -32.20 -37.41
N ARG A 154 13.59 -33.02 -37.74
CA ARG A 154 14.00 -33.24 -39.12
C ARG A 154 12.81 -33.87 -39.87
N GLY A 155 12.46 -33.31 -41.03
CA GLY A 155 11.44 -33.90 -41.90
C GLY A 155 11.74 -35.35 -42.26
N GLU A 156 10.69 -36.15 -42.46
CA GLU A 156 10.82 -37.55 -42.86
C GLU A 156 11.62 -37.69 -44.17
N ARG A 157 12.43 -38.74 -44.27
CA ARG A 157 13.12 -39.06 -45.52
C ARG A 157 12.08 -39.40 -46.59
N GLY A 158 12.19 -38.80 -47.77
CA GLY A 158 11.35 -39.17 -48.91
C GLY A 158 11.47 -40.67 -49.24
N ALA A 159 10.40 -41.24 -49.78
CA ALA A 159 10.39 -42.65 -50.19
C ALA A 159 11.52 -42.93 -51.21
N PRO A 160 12.16 -44.11 -51.18
CA PRO A 160 13.11 -44.51 -52.20
C PRO A 160 12.51 -44.38 -53.61
N GLY A 161 13.29 -43.90 -54.57
CA GLY A 161 12.90 -43.90 -55.98
C GLY A 161 12.71 -45.33 -56.49
N LEU A 162 11.81 -45.52 -57.45
CA LEU A 162 11.59 -46.82 -58.07
C LEU A 162 12.85 -47.27 -58.84
N PRO A 163 13.26 -48.55 -58.74
CA PRO A 163 14.40 -49.05 -59.48
C PRO A 163 14.06 -49.14 -60.97
N VAL A 164 15.03 -48.75 -61.81
CA VAL A 164 14.96 -48.93 -63.27
C VAL A 164 15.28 -50.37 -63.59
N VAL A 165 14.41 -51.04 -64.34
CA VAL A 165 14.56 -52.46 -64.73
C VAL A 165 14.88 -52.64 -66.20
N ALA A 166 14.56 -51.67 -67.04
CA ALA A 166 14.90 -51.72 -68.46
C ALA A 166 15.15 -50.32 -69.03
N LEU A 167 16.06 -50.27 -69.99
CA LEU A 167 16.36 -49.12 -70.82
C LEU A 167 16.33 -49.59 -72.26
N THR A 168 15.41 -49.03 -73.05
CA THR A 168 15.32 -49.32 -74.49
C THR A 168 15.48 -48.02 -75.26
N LEU A 169 16.22 -48.08 -76.36
CA LEU A 169 16.39 -46.96 -77.29
C LEU A 169 15.86 -47.43 -78.64
N GLU A 170 14.76 -46.81 -79.06
CA GLU A 170 14.16 -47.04 -80.37
C GLU A 170 14.22 -45.73 -81.14
N ASP A 171 14.88 -45.76 -82.29
CA ASP A 171 15.27 -44.59 -83.08
C ASP A 171 15.99 -43.53 -82.25
N THR A 172 15.27 -42.50 -81.78
CA THR A 172 15.79 -41.44 -80.92
C THR A 172 15.12 -41.37 -79.55
N ILE A 173 14.13 -42.22 -79.27
CA ILE A 173 13.41 -42.17 -77.99
C ILE A 173 14.01 -43.18 -77.03
N LEU A 174 14.62 -42.66 -75.95
CA LEU A 174 15.02 -43.45 -74.81
C LEU A 174 13.82 -43.68 -73.90
N THR A 175 13.44 -44.93 -73.73
CA THR A 175 12.40 -45.34 -72.77
C THR A 175 13.04 -46.01 -71.56
N ILE A 176 12.80 -45.44 -70.38
CA ILE A 176 13.20 -45.97 -69.09
C ILE A 176 11.99 -46.65 -68.47
N THR A 177 12.09 -47.93 -68.15
CA THR A 177 11.02 -48.68 -67.47
C THR A 177 11.41 -48.91 -66.01
N ASN A 178 10.53 -48.47 -65.11
CA ASN A 178 10.65 -48.71 -63.67
C ASN A 178 10.09 -50.08 -63.31
N ALA A 179 10.46 -50.62 -62.15
CA ALA A 179 10.03 -51.95 -61.70
C ALA A 179 8.52 -52.13 -61.52
N ASP A 180 7.77 -51.03 -61.36
CA ASP A 180 6.30 -51.06 -61.30
C ASP A 180 5.63 -51.08 -62.68
N GLY A 181 6.42 -51.09 -63.76
CA GLY A 181 5.95 -51.04 -65.14
C GLY A 181 5.68 -49.64 -65.67
N SER A 182 5.83 -48.58 -64.86
CA SER A 182 5.76 -47.21 -65.36
C SER A 182 6.95 -46.90 -66.26
N THR A 183 6.72 -46.10 -67.31
CA THR A 183 7.75 -45.72 -68.26
C THR A 183 7.95 -44.21 -68.28
N VAL A 184 9.21 -43.80 -68.44
CA VAL A 184 9.61 -42.41 -68.67
C VAL A 184 10.33 -42.37 -70.01
N THR A 185 9.83 -41.56 -70.94
CA THR A 185 10.42 -41.42 -72.28
C THR A 185 11.16 -40.08 -72.40
N CYS A 186 12.33 -40.10 -73.03
CA CYS A 186 13.12 -38.92 -73.34
C CYS A 186 13.52 -38.97 -74.82
N ASP A 187 13.28 -37.88 -75.58
CA ASP A 187 13.73 -37.78 -76.96
C ASP A 187 15.18 -37.28 -77.00
N LEU A 188 16.06 -38.10 -77.58
CA LEU A 188 17.48 -37.84 -77.71
C LEU A 188 17.87 -37.33 -79.10
N TYR A 189 16.91 -36.98 -79.97
CA TYR A 189 17.18 -36.52 -81.33
C TYR A 189 18.23 -35.39 -81.37
N ASP A 190 18.06 -34.37 -80.54
CA ASP A 190 18.99 -33.23 -80.46
C ASP A 190 20.37 -33.61 -79.90
N ALA A 191 20.43 -34.60 -79.01
CA ALA A 191 21.69 -35.07 -78.43
C ALA A 191 22.49 -35.93 -79.42
N LEU A 192 21.81 -36.79 -80.19
CA LEU A 192 22.44 -37.67 -81.19
C LEU A 192 22.93 -36.91 -82.43
N LEU A 193 22.28 -35.80 -82.79
CA LEU A 193 22.70 -34.89 -83.86
C LEU A 193 24.07 -34.23 -83.59
N GLN A 194 24.48 -34.09 -82.33
CA GLN A 194 25.79 -33.49 -81.99
C GLN A 194 26.96 -34.48 -82.03
N VAL A 195 26.69 -35.80 -82.10
CA VAL A 195 27.72 -36.85 -82.07
C VAL A 195 28.15 -37.28 -83.48
N THR A 196 27.43 -36.85 -84.54
CA THR A 196 27.68 -37.23 -85.94
C THR A 196 28.46 -36.19 -86.77
N LYS A 197 29.29 -35.35 -86.13
CA LYS A 197 30.24 -34.43 -86.80
C LYS A 197 31.70 -34.80 -86.54
#